data_AF-N0BBK0-F1
#
_entry.id   AF-N0BBK0-F1
#
_cell.length_a   1.000
_cell.length_b   1.000
_cell.length_c   1.000
_cell.angle_alpha   90.00
_cell.angle_beta   90.00
_cell.angle_gamma   90.00
#
_symmetry.space_group_name_H-M   'P 1'
#
loop_
_entity.id
_entity.type
_entity.pdbx_description
1 polymer ?
#
loop_
_entity_poly.entity_id
_entity_poly.type
_entity_poly.pdbx_seq_one_letter_code
_entity_poly.pdbx_strand_id
1 'polypeptide(L)'
;MSVESPIIEAIEKIEKLEIEPSEILTILTGPEKSVLYALLMSEKAINPNEIRTLLTRDVILFLLRYANYWNLRVKLKKMKFPDHLRPFIWKDIINLHSFHDGEVVKELKSLTKKPISKHINDYIKFLKKYDIAKIPDYRTIERILKEFEVSGIVISRIEVGKAKKVYALNPLLRKKISMIS
;
A
#
# COMPACT_ATOMS: atom_id res chain seq x y z
N MET A 1 -8.45 -12.03 -38.35
CA MET A 1 -9.08 -11.13 -37.36
C MET A 1 -8.03 -10.83 -36.30
N SER A 2 -7.46 -9.63 -36.32
CA SER A 2 -6.56 -9.16 -35.26
C SER A 2 -7.40 -9.00 -34.00
N VAL A 3 -7.06 -9.76 -32.95
CA VAL A 3 -7.63 -9.54 -31.62
C VAL A 3 -7.08 -8.20 -31.15
N GLU A 4 -7.86 -7.14 -31.26
CA GLU A 4 -7.53 -5.86 -30.63
C GLU A 4 -7.27 -6.13 -29.16
N SER A 5 -6.06 -5.79 -28.71
CA SER A 5 -5.64 -6.05 -27.34
C SER A 5 -6.60 -5.32 -26.40
N PRO A 6 -7.12 -5.95 -25.33
CA PRO A 6 -7.93 -5.29 -24.30
C PRO A 6 -7.27 -4.03 -23.72
N ILE A 7 -5.93 -3.94 -23.87
CA ILE A 7 -5.10 -2.79 -23.54
C ILE A 7 -5.45 -1.57 -24.41
N ILE A 8 -5.65 -1.75 -25.72
CA ILE A 8 -5.99 -0.67 -26.66
C ILE A 8 -7.38 -0.12 -26.33
N GLU A 9 -8.36 -0.99 -26.10
CA GLU A 9 -9.73 -0.58 -25.77
C GLU A 9 -9.82 0.12 -24.40
N ALA A 10 -9.01 -0.31 -23.42
CA ALA A 10 -8.89 0.37 -22.13
C ALA A 10 -8.19 1.73 -22.23
N ILE A 11 -7.18 1.87 -23.10
CA ILE A 11 -6.48 3.14 -23.36
C ILE A 11 -7.44 4.15 -24.01
N GLU A 12 -8.22 3.73 -25.01
CA GLU A 12 -9.19 4.59 -25.69
C GLU A 12 -10.31 5.08 -24.76
N LYS A 13 -10.73 4.26 -23.79
CA LYS A 13 -11.73 4.66 -22.79
C LYS A 13 -11.20 5.71 -21.81
N ILE A 14 -9.92 5.61 -21.39
CA ILE A 14 -9.31 6.59 -20.48
C ILE A 14 -9.07 7.93 -21.17
N GLU A 15 -8.58 7.92 -22.43
CA GLU A 15 -8.37 9.15 -23.20
C GLU A 15 -9.69 9.89 -23.48
N LYS A 16 -10.78 9.15 -23.72
CA LYS A 16 -12.11 9.73 -23.95
C LYS A 16 -12.80 10.28 -22.70
N LEU A 17 -12.39 9.84 -21.50
CA LEU A 17 -13.12 10.15 -20.29
C LEU A 17 -12.73 11.49 -19.63
N GLU A 18 -11.68 12.19 -20.08
CA GLU A 18 -11.21 13.47 -19.49
C GLU A 18 -11.09 13.48 -17.95
N ILE A 19 -11.00 12.32 -17.31
CA ILE A 19 -10.98 12.24 -15.84
C ILE A 19 -9.64 12.74 -15.32
N GLU A 20 -9.68 13.80 -14.52
CA GLU A 20 -8.54 14.30 -13.78
C GLU A 20 -8.12 13.27 -12.71
N PRO A 21 -6.87 12.79 -12.71
CA PRO A 21 -6.44 11.73 -11.77
C PRO A 21 -6.55 12.11 -10.30
N SER A 22 -6.59 13.41 -9.98
CA SER A 22 -6.89 13.93 -8.64
C SER A 22 -8.30 13.54 -8.17
N GLU A 23 -9.28 13.50 -9.07
CA GLU A 23 -10.67 13.11 -8.76
C GLU A 23 -10.80 11.61 -8.49
N ILE A 24 -10.00 10.79 -9.16
CA ILE A 24 -9.92 9.35 -8.84
C ILE A 24 -9.40 9.17 -7.42
N LEU A 25 -8.38 9.94 -7.01
CA LEU A 25 -7.83 9.82 -5.67
C LEU A 25 -8.82 10.25 -4.58
N THR A 26 -9.75 11.17 -4.82
CA THR A 26 -10.68 11.61 -3.77
C THR A 26 -11.73 10.54 -3.45
N ILE A 27 -12.17 9.77 -4.43
CA ILE A 27 -13.20 8.72 -4.27
C ILE A 27 -12.68 7.43 -3.64
N LEU A 28 -11.38 7.15 -3.71
CA LEU A 28 -10.80 5.92 -3.18
C LEU A 28 -10.80 5.90 -1.64
N THR A 29 -11.14 4.74 -1.08
CA THR A 29 -10.98 4.41 0.33
C THR A 29 -9.50 4.33 0.74
N GLY A 30 -9.22 4.36 2.04
CA GLY A 30 -7.85 4.21 2.58
C GLY A 30 -7.12 2.94 2.07
N PRO A 31 -7.75 1.76 2.11
CA PRO A 31 -7.16 0.52 1.56
C PRO A 31 -6.91 0.59 0.06
N GLU A 32 -7.84 1.13 -0.74
CA GLU A 32 -7.69 1.27 -2.19
C GLU A 32 -6.54 2.22 -2.55
N LYS A 33 -6.47 3.38 -1.89
CA LYS A 33 -5.32 4.31 -1.99
C LYS A 33 -4.02 3.59 -1.66
N SER A 34 -4.02 2.77 -0.60
CA SER A 34 -2.83 2.04 -0.20
C SER A 34 -2.36 1.04 -1.27
N VAL A 35 -3.29 0.31 -1.90
CA VAL A 35 -2.99 -0.60 -3.03
C VAL A 35 -2.46 0.19 -4.23
N LEU A 36 -3.09 1.31 -4.57
CA LEU A 36 -2.64 2.18 -5.67
C LEU A 36 -1.22 2.72 -5.44
N TYR A 37 -0.93 3.22 -4.24
CA TYR A 37 0.40 3.70 -3.87
C TYR A 37 1.44 2.57 -3.88
N ALA A 38 1.08 1.34 -3.50
CA ALA A 38 1.98 0.20 -3.57
C ALA A 38 2.40 -0.11 -5.03
N LEU A 39 1.47 0.04 -5.98
CA LEU A 39 1.75 -0.10 -7.40
C LEU A 39 2.57 1.08 -7.94
N LEU A 40 2.26 2.30 -7.53
CA LEU A 40 2.98 3.52 -7.95
C LEU A 40 4.47 3.46 -7.56
N MET A 41 4.74 3.00 -6.34
CA MET A 41 6.09 2.84 -5.78
C MET A 41 6.84 1.62 -6.33
N SER A 42 6.16 0.72 -7.02
CA SER A 42 6.80 -0.45 -7.62
C SER A 42 7.31 -0.11 -9.02
N GLU A 43 8.56 -0.48 -9.30
CA GLU A 43 9.14 -0.36 -10.64
C GLU A 43 8.67 -1.47 -11.59
N LYS A 44 8.12 -2.56 -11.03
CA LYS A 44 7.70 -3.76 -11.76
C LYS A 44 6.26 -4.13 -11.46
N ALA A 45 5.67 -4.96 -12.32
CA ALA A 45 4.40 -5.61 -12.03
C ALA A 45 4.53 -6.52 -10.79
N ILE A 46 3.56 -6.45 -9.89
CA ILE A 46 3.55 -7.18 -8.61
C ILE A 46 2.24 -7.91 -8.40
N ASN A 47 2.28 -9.02 -7.66
CA ASN A 47 1.09 -9.79 -7.30
C ASN A 47 0.49 -9.30 -5.96
N PRO A 48 -0.73 -9.75 -5.60
CA PRO A 48 -1.39 -9.30 -4.36
C PRO A 48 -0.61 -9.59 -3.07
N ASN A 49 0.19 -10.66 -3.01
CA ASN A 49 1.02 -10.97 -1.83
C ASN A 49 2.20 -10.00 -1.70
N GLU A 50 2.81 -9.61 -2.83
CA GLU A 50 3.85 -8.58 -2.83
C GLU A 50 3.30 -7.23 -2.36
N ILE A 51 2.11 -6.83 -2.83
CA ILE A 51 1.40 -5.63 -2.34
C ILE A 51 1.20 -5.72 -0.84
N ARG A 52 0.62 -6.83 -0.34
CA ARG A 52 0.38 -7.02 1.10
C ARG A 52 1.66 -6.90 1.93
N THR A 53 2.77 -7.41 1.40
CA THR A 53 4.10 -7.30 2.03
C THR A 53 4.57 -5.85 2.09
N LEU A 54 4.42 -5.08 1.02
CA LEU A 54 4.76 -3.66 0.97
C LEU A 54 3.93 -2.85 1.99
N LEU A 55 2.60 -3.06 2.02
CA LEU A 55 1.72 -2.40 2.98
C LEU A 55 2.13 -2.67 4.43
N THR A 56 2.35 -3.95 4.74
CA THR A 56 2.76 -4.36 6.09
C THR A 56 4.11 -3.74 6.46
N ARG A 57 5.09 -3.80 5.55
CA ARG A 57 6.42 -3.25 5.79
C ARG A 57 6.38 -1.75 6.05
N ASP A 58 5.60 -1.01 5.28
CA ASP A 58 5.49 0.44 5.41
C ASP A 58 4.95 0.85 6.79
N VAL A 59 3.88 0.19 7.26
CA VAL A 59 3.34 0.41 8.61
C VAL A 59 4.36 0.05 9.68
N ILE A 60 5.07 -1.08 9.57
CA ILE A 60 6.08 -1.48 10.56
C ILE A 60 7.25 -0.50 10.61
N LEU A 61 7.74 -0.02 9.46
CA LEU A 61 8.78 1.00 9.41
C LEU A 61 8.32 2.31 10.04
N PHE A 62 7.06 2.70 9.80
CA PHE A 62 6.46 3.84 10.48
C PHE A 62 6.49 3.66 12.00
N LEU A 63 6.03 2.52 12.52
CA LEU A 63 5.99 2.26 13.96
C LEU A 63 7.39 2.28 14.60
N LEU A 64 8.42 1.79 13.90
CA LEU A 64 9.80 1.85 14.39
C LEU A 64 10.32 3.28 14.45
N ARG A 65 10.08 4.07 13.40
CA ARG A 65 10.39 5.51 13.40
C ARG A 65 9.64 6.23 14.50
N TYR A 66 8.35 5.91 14.68
CA TYR A 66 7.50 6.48 15.72
C TYR A 66 8.03 6.17 17.12
N ALA A 67 8.38 4.90 17.41
CA ALA A 67 8.94 4.48 18.68
C ALA A 67 10.26 5.22 19.00
N ASN A 68 11.15 5.34 18.00
CA ASN A 68 12.39 6.07 18.15
C ASN A 68 12.14 7.57 18.39
N TYR A 69 11.24 8.17 17.60
CA TYR A 69 10.86 9.57 17.75
C TYR A 69 10.21 9.84 19.11
N TRP A 70 9.34 8.96 19.62
CA TRP A 70 8.72 9.10 20.94
C TRP A 70 9.77 9.17 22.05
N ASN A 71 10.76 8.27 22.02
CA ASN A 71 11.88 8.28 22.97
C ASN A 71 12.69 9.59 22.90
N LEU A 72 12.85 10.18 21.71
CA LEU A 72 13.48 11.49 21.51
C LEU A 72 12.58 12.65 21.95
N ARG A 73 11.27 12.57 21.71
CA ARG A 73 10.28 13.61 22.01
C ARG A 73 10.08 13.80 23.51
N VAL A 74 10.01 12.70 24.27
CA VAL A 74 9.97 12.74 25.75
C VAL A 74 11.21 13.48 26.29
N LYS A 75 12.37 13.30 25.65
CA LYS A 75 13.60 14.01 26.00
C LYS A 75 13.62 15.48 25.58
N LEU A 76 12.94 15.84 24.48
CA LEU A 76 13.05 17.15 23.83
C LEU A 76 11.81 18.08 23.98
N LYS A 77 10.73 17.64 24.64
CA LYS A 77 9.47 18.40 24.87
C LYS A 77 8.82 19.02 23.61
N LYS A 78 9.05 18.50 22.40
CA LYS A 78 8.42 19.00 21.16
C LYS A 78 7.01 18.44 20.98
N MET A 79 6.05 19.22 20.46
CA MET A 79 4.64 18.82 20.41
C MET A 79 4.07 18.34 19.04
N LYS A 80 4.78 18.49 17.91
CA LYS A 80 4.26 18.07 16.59
C LYS A 80 5.03 16.90 16.00
N PHE A 81 4.31 15.87 15.58
CA PHE A 81 4.88 14.73 14.85
C PHE A 81 5.13 15.14 13.38
N PRO A 82 6.35 15.02 12.86
CA PRO A 82 6.64 15.43 11.48
C PRO A 82 5.89 14.61 10.44
N ASP A 83 5.35 15.26 9.42
CA ASP A 83 4.59 14.58 8.35
C ASP A 83 5.45 13.60 7.54
N HIS A 84 6.75 13.88 7.37
CA HIS A 84 7.68 12.97 6.70
C HIS A 84 7.89 11.63 7.42
N LEU A 85 7.46 11.51 8.68
CA LEU A 85 7.56 10.26 9.41
C LEU A 85 6.38 9.32 9.12
N ARG A 86 5.24 9.82 8.61
CA ARG A 86 4.05 9.03 8.28
C ARG A 86 4.37 7.87 7.31
N PRO A 87 3.52 6.82 7.24
CA PRO A 87 3.67 5.79 6.23
C PRO A 87 3.57 6.37 4.82
N PHE A 88 4.41 5.88 3.92
CA PHE A 88 4.48 6.40 2.56
C PHE A 88 3.43 5.77 1.65
N ILE A 89 3.13 4.49 1.87
CA ILE A 89 2.23 3.66 1.08
C ILE A 89 0.87 3.52 1.78
N TRP A 90 0.84 3.22 3.08
CA TRP A 90 -0.41 3.03 3.81
C TRP A 90 -1.14 4.37 4.02
N LYS A 91 -2.37 4.47 3.52
CA LYS A 91 -3.20 5.68 3.53
C LYS A 91 -4.48 5.56 4.36
N ASP A 92 -4.74 4.40 4.96
CA ASP A 92 -5.84 4.24 5.90
C ASP A 92 -5.44 4.68 7.31
N ILE A 93 -6.41 4.71 8.23
CA ILE A 93 -6.21 5.10 9.61
C ILE A 93 -5.16 4.17 10.27
N ILE A 94 -4.23 4.79 11.00
CA ILE A 94 -3.38 4.10 11.96
C ILE A 94 -3.79 4.52 13.36
N ASN A 95 -4.17 3.54 14.17
CA ASN A 95 -4.48 3.75 15.56
C ASN A 95 -3.21 3.53 16.40
N LEU A 96 -2.77 4.57 17.10
CA LEU A 96 -1.60 4.53 17.97
C LEU A 96 -1.95 4.51 19.46
N HIS A 97 -3.24 4.42 19.81
CA HIS A 97 -3.69 4.47 21.20
C HIS A 97 -2.98 3.43 22.06
N SER A 98 -2.90 2.19 21.57
CA SER A 98 -2.23 1.07 22.25
C SER A 98 -0.69 1.15 22.18
N PHE A 99 -0.12 1.98 21.32
CA PHE A 99 1.31 1.94 21.00
C PHE A 99 2.20 2.55 22.09
N HIS A 100 1.62 3.29 23.03
CA HIS A 100 2.32 3.86 24.17
C HIS A 100 2.54 2.85 25.31
N ASP A 101 1.93 1.67 25.22
CA ASP A 101 2.20 0.57 26.12
C ASP A 101 3.60 -0.01 25.85
N GLY A 102 4.43 -0.08 26.89
CA GLY A 102 5.79 -0.63 26.81
C GLY A 102 5.82 -2.06 26.28
N GLU A 103 4.75 -2.85 26.48
CA GLU A 103 4.63 -4.20 25.94
C GLU A 103 4.57 -4.21 24.41
N VAL A 104 3.83 -3.28 23.81
CA VAL A 104 3.69 -3.17 22.34
C VAL A 104 5.03 -2.87 21.69
N VAL A 105 5.80 -1.94 22.27
CA VAL A 105 7.14 -1.59 21.77
C VAL A 105 8.11 -2.76 21.93
N LYS A 106 8.03 -3.50 23.04
CA LYS A 106 8.86 -4.69 23.29
C LYS A 106 8.56 -5.81 22.29
N GLU A 107 7.28 -6.09 22.05
CA GLU A 107 6.86 -7.10 21.08
C GLU A 107 7.25 -6.70 19.65
N LEU A 108 7.05 -5.44 19.26
CA LEU A 108 7.51 -4.92 17.97
C LEU A 108 9.03 -5.14 17.77
N LYS A 109 9.85 -4.77 18.77
CA LYS A 109 11.30 -4.97 18.71
C LYS A 109 11.67 -6.44 18.58
N SER A 110 11.02 -7.32 19.33
CA SER A 110 11.23 -8.77 19.22
C SER A 110 10.91 -9.26 17.81
N LEU A 111 9.78 -8.81 17.27
CA LEU A 111 9.30 -9.22 15.96
C LEU A 111 10.23 -8.77 14.83
N THR A 112 10.80 -7.56 14.93
CA THR A 112 11.74 -7.03 13.92
C THR A 112 13.06 -7.77 13.79
N LYS A 113 13.35 -8.71 14.70
CA LYS A 113 14.48 -9.66 14.52
C LYS A 113 14.22 -10.68 13.40
N LYS A 114 12.95 -10.86 13.01
CA LYS A 114 12.55 -11.77 11.93
C LYS A 114 12.44 -10.99 10.61
N PRO A 115 12.73 -11.61 9.46
CA PRO A 115 12.48 -10.97 8.16
C PRO A 115 10.99 -10.93 7.81
N ILE A 116 10.44 -9.73 7.53
CA ILE A 116 9.01 -9.52 7.21
C ILE A 116 8.53 -10.41 6.06
N SER A 117 9.32 -10.58 5.01
CA SER A 117 8.93 -11.37 3.84
C SER A 117 8.64 -12.84 4.16
N LYS A 118 9.28 -13.41 5.19
CA LYS A 118 9.06 -14.80 5.63
C LYS A 118 8.02 -14.90 6.74
N HIS A 119 7.88 -13.85 7.55
CA HIS A 119 7.04 -13.85 8.75
C HIS A 119 5.89 -12.86 8.69
N ILE A 120 5.44 -12.48 7.49
CA ILE A 120 4.39 -11.46 7.28
C ILE A 120 3.15 -11.70 8.15
N ASN A 121 2.74 -12.95 8.32
CA ASN A 121 1.58 -13.31 9.13
C ASN A 121 1.77 -12.96 10.62
N ASP A 122 2.99 -13.05 11.15
CA ASP A 122 3.29 -12.65 12.53
C ASP A 122 3.12 -11.12 12.69
N TYR A 123 3.56 -10.34 11.70
CA TYR A 123 3.38 -8.88 11.67
C TYR A 123 1.91 -8.49 11.55
N ILE A 124 1.15 -9.13 10.66
CA ILE A 124 -0.27 -8.85 10.51
C ILE A 124 -1.03 -9.22 11.80
N LYS A 125 -0.68 -10.35 12.44
CA LYS A 125 -1.24 -10.74 13.73
C LYS A 125 -0.94 -9.70 14.81
N PHE A 126 0.31 -9.21 14.88
CA PHE A 126 0.71 -8.15 15.80
C PHE A 126 -0.12 -6.87 15.58
N LEU A 127 -0.19 -6.38 14.32
CA LEU A 127 -0.95 -5.17 13.99
C LEU A 127 -2.44 -5.31 14.34
N LYS A 128 -3.02 -6.49 14.10
CA LYS A 128 -4.42 -6.78 14.45
C LYS A 128 -4.63 -6.90 15.96
N LYS A 129 -3.73 -7.58 16.68
CA LYS A 129 -3.80 -7.80 18.12
C LYS A 129 -3.92 -6.48 18.88
N TYR A 130 -3.18 -5.46 18.43
CA TYR A 130 -3.14 -4.15 19.06
C TYR A 130 -4.02 -3.09 18.37
N ASP A 131 -4.87 -3.51 17.43
CA ASP A 131 -5.74 -2.66 16.60
C ASP A 131 -5.02 -1.52 15.90
N ILE A 132 -3.75 -1.70 15.52
CA ILE A 132 -2.91 -0.63 14.95
C ILE A 132 -3.30 -0.32 13.51
N ALA A 133 -3.43 -1.37 12.69
CA ALA A 133 -3.77 -1.26 11.27
C ALA A 133 -4.45 -2.54 10.78
N LYS A 134 -5.45 -2.39 9.91
CA LYS A 134 -6.22 -3.50 9.32
C LYS A 134 -5.72 -3.78 7.91
N ILE A 135 -4.55 -4.42 7.79
CA ILE A 135 -3.96 -4.76 6.49
C ILE A 135 -4.92 -5.68 5.71
N PRO A 136 -5.35 -5.30 4.49
CA PRO A 136 -6.28 -6.09 3.71
C PRO A 136 -5.70 -7.47 3.40
N ASP A 137 -6.58 -8.46 3.33
CA ASP A 137 -6.19 -9.81 2.97
C ASP A 137 -5.98 -9.97 1.46
N TYR A 138 -5.51 -11.16 1.05
CA TYR A 138 -5.26 -11.45 -0.36
C TYR A 138 -6.50 -11.23 -1.23
N ARG A 139 -7.66 -11.72 -0.79
CA ARG A 139 -8.91 -11.64 -1.55
C ARG A 139 -9.37 -10.21 -1.72
N THR A 140 -9.24 -9.40 -0.67
CA THR A 140 -9.58 -7.97 -0.69
C THR A 140 -8.67 -7.21 -1.67
N ILE A 141 -7.35 -7.46 -1.62
CA ILE A 141 -6.40 -6.83 -2.56
C ILE A 141 -6.70 -7.27 -4.00
N GLU A 142 -6.97 -8.55 -4.22
CA GLU A 142 -7.31 -9.06 -5.56
C GLU A 142 -8.61 -8.45 -6.09
N ARG A 143 -9.63 -8.28 -5.25
CA ARG A 143 -10.88 -7.59 -5.61
C ARG A 143 -10.61 -6.14 -6.04
N ILE A 144 -9.87 -5.38 -5.23
CA ILE A 144 -9.50 -3.98 -5.55
C ILE A 144 -8.76 -3.92 -6.90
N LEU A 145 -7.81 -4.84 -7.13
CA LEU A 145 -7.05 -4.87 -8.38
C LEU A 145 -7.90 -5.20 -9.60
N LYS A 146 -8.91 -6.07 -9.47
CA LYS A 146 -9.89 -6.36 -10.53
C LYS A 146 -10.75 -5.14 -10.84
N GLU A 147 -11.21 -4.43 -9.82
CA GLU A 147 -11.97 -3.19 -9.98
C GLU A 147 -11.13 -2.10 -10.66
N PHE A 148 -9.87 -1.97 -10.26
CA PHE A 148 -8.91 -1.07 -10.92
C PHE A 148 -8.63 -1.48 -12.37
N GLU A 149 -8.56 -2.77 -12.67
CA GLU A 149 -8.33 -3.29 -14.02
C GLU A 149 -9.52 -2.98 -14.93
N VAL A 150 -10.74 -3.21 -14.48
CA VAL A 150 -11.97 -2.85 -15.21
C VAL A 150 -12.04 -1.34 -15.47
N SER A 151 -11.56 -0.53 -14.52
CA SER A 151 -11.50 0.93 -14.63
C SER A 151 -10.29 1.43 -15.46
N GLY A 152 -9.45 0.53 -15.97
CA GLY A 152 -8.25 0.88 -16.73
C GLY A 152 -7.11 1.50 -15.91
N ILE A 153 -7.24 1.53 -14.57
CA ILE A 153 -6.23 2.08 -13.66
C ILE A 153 -4.96 1.22 -13.67
N VAL A 154 -5.14 -0.09 -13.73
CA VAL A 154 -4.03 -1.05 -13.76
C VAL A 154 -4.14 -1.94 -14.98
N ILE A 155 -2.99 -2.45 -15.39
CA ILE A 155 -2.86 -3.48 -16.41
C ILE A 155 -2.39 -4.75 -15.72
N SER A 156 -2.94 -5.89 -16.12
CA SER A 156 -2.53 -7.17 -15.60
C SER A 156 -1.89 -8.05 -16.67
N ARG A 157 -1.09 -9.03 -16.22
CA ARG A 157 -0.59 -10.11 -17.07
C ARG A 157 -0.43 -11.38 -16.24
N ILE A 158 -0.45 -12.52 -16.91
CA ILE A 158 -0.02 -13.78 -16.31
C ILE A 158 1.51 -13.82 -16.36
N GLU A 159 2.18 -14.04 -15.23
CA GLU A 159 3.63 -14.14 -15.18
C GLU A 159 4.09 -15.43 -15.91
N VAL A 160 4.99 -15.33 -16.89
CA VAL A 160 5.45 -16.52 -17.62
C VAL A 160 6.14 -17.48 -16.66
N GLY A 161 5.69 -18.75 -16.62
CA GLY A 161 6.24 -19.78 -15.74
C GLY A 161 5.73 -19.78 -14.30
N LYS A 162 4.85 -18.83 -13.93
CA LYS A 162 4.11 -18.87 -12.66
C LYS A 162 2.64 -18.60 -12.97
N ALA A 163 1.74 -19.50 -12.61
CA ALA A 163 0.28 -19.31 -12.80
C ALA A 163 -0.32 -18.19 -11.92
N LYS A 164 0.41 -17.10 -11.68
CA LYS A 164 0.05 -15.96 -10.84
C LYS A 164 -0.12 -14.72 -11.71
N LYS A 165 -1.27 -14.08 -11.52
CA LYS A 165 -1.59 -12.79 -12.12
C LYS A 165 -0.81 -11.69 -11.41
N VAL A 166 -0.12 -10.86 -12.17
CA VAL A 166 0.61 -9.67 -11.68
C VAL A 166 -0.01 -8.42 -12.26
N TYR A 167 0.08 -7.32 -11.53
CA TYR A 167 -0.55 -6.04 -11.86
C TYR A 167 0.50 -4.94 -11.86
N ALA A 168 0.36 -4.00 -12.79
CA ALA A 168 1.16 -2.77 -12.85
C ALA A 168 0.22 -1.58 -13.04
N LEU A 169 0.61 -0.42 -12.52
CA LEU A 169 -0.10 0.83 -12.80
C LEU A 169 -0.07 1.11 -14.31
N ASN A 170 -1.18 1.57 -14.87
CA ASN A 170 -1.24 1.98 -16.27
C ASN A 170 -0.20 3.11 -16.50
N PRO A 171 0.74 2.97 -17.46
CA PRO A 171 1.78 3.98 -17.71
C PRO A 171 1.25 5.38 -18.00
N LEU A 172 0.08 5.49 -18.62
CA LEU A 172 -0.56 6.78 -18.92
C LEU A 172 -0.97 7.51 -17.64
N LEU A 173 -1.51 6.77 -16.66
CA LEU A 173 -1.89 7.32 -15.36
C LEU A 173 -0.67 7.56 -14.46
N ARG A 174 0.36 6.72 -14.57
CA ARG A 174 1.58 6.86 -13.77
C ARG A 174 2.18 8.26 -13.88
N LYS A 175 2.29 8.80 -15.10
CA LYS A 175 2.83 10.15 -15.35
C LYS A 175 1.99 11.24 -14.69
N LYS A 176 0.67 11.14 -14.78
CA LYS A 176 -0.23 12.16 -14.22
C LYS A 176 -0.31 12.10 -12.69
N ILE A 177 -0.33 10.91 -12.10
CA ILE A 177 -0.36 10.75 -10.63
C ILE A 177 0.95 11.20 -10.00
N SER A 178 2.11 10.91 -10.61
CA SER A 178 3.42 11.34 -10.10
C SER A 178 3.62 12.86 -10.05
N MET A 179 2.77 13.64 -10.74
CA MET A 179 2.82 15.11 -10.72
C MET A 179 2.03 15.71 -9.54
N ILE A 180 1.18 14.92 -8.88
CA ILE A 180 0.24 15.39 -7.83
C ILE A 180 0.69 14.91 -6.44
N SER A 181 1.46 13.81 -6.38
CA SER A 181 2.01 13.21 -5.16
C SER A 181 3.34 13.84 -4.73
#